data_AF-A0AAV1EU93-F1
#
_entry.id   AF-A0AAV1EU93-F1
#
_cell.length_a   1.000
_cell.length_b   1.000
_cell.length_c   1.000
_cell.angle_alpha   90.00
_cell.angle_beta   90.00
_cell.angle_gamma   90.00
#
_symmetry.space_group_name_H-M   'P 1'
#
loop_
_entity.id
_entity.type
_entity.pdbx_description
1 polymer ?
#
loop_
_entity_poly.entity_id
_entity_poly.type
_entity_poly.pdbx_seq_one_letter_code
_entity_poly.pdbx_strand_id
1 'polypeptide(L)'
;GLDVVLGELEGILIPRWKDAFEVAVRWAKRNLPRITADVIDHAEALITERAEALLTERTEVREEVPQPTVQKNITLQSFRGTKDKSHGLNIQPPAKQSVATMTEQVQQTDSEWASSPKEQRQAHRGRKGVVLPEDEVFVEEVEEVEEQPRVIHDQILTNSQLAALFDELDAEEERERLEARAAREPPKDSEQQTSTPNQTEVQVQVLRDAIPEPDEVEALGSEDPGPDVDDGEVFQDSSDTFLGPEPERFKVNCHSNTQKKLTVWDLVVEKKYLIIGDSNLESIPPYFNQNLQIDSFPEGHFRHAQVLMDKRVPQQDDVVVEKVVLSFGINGRQNKSDTTVKSVQGAIRSTKRRFPYAQVWVPLINFSSALPSDEKENLQSLNAHIKKNMGFIPPLPEEKFETTVDDVHWTSETGAAMFDHWTAFLNLSAP
;
A
#
# COMPACT_ATOMS: atom_id res chain seq x y z
N GLY A 1 8.07 35.49 -6.88
CA GLY A 1 8.83 35.82 -8.10
C GLY A 1 9.97 34.85 -8.23
N LEU A 2 10.48 34.62 -9.44
CA LEU A 2 11.56 33.65 -9.69
C LEU A 2 12.79 33.90 -8.79
N ASP A 3 13.09 35.18 -8.52
CA ASP A 3 14.19 35.60 -7.64
C ASP A 3 14.02 35.15 -6.17
N VAL A 4 12.77 35.03 -5.70
CA VAL A 4 12.48 34.55 -4.34
C VAL A 4 12.78 33.05 -4.23
N VAL A 5 12.40 32.28 -5.27
CA VAL A 5 12.66 30.84 -5.34
C VAL A 5 14.16 30.57 -5.50
N LEU A 6 14.87 31.41 -6.27
CA LEU A 6 16.33 31.32 -6.39
C LEU A 6 17.04 31.65 -5.07
N GLY A 7 16.53 32.59 -4.29
CA GLY A 7 17.04 32.88 -2.94
C GLY A 7 16.86 31.72 -1.95
N GLU A 8 15.73 31.02 -2.00
CA GLU A 8 15.48 29.82 -1.17
C GLU A 8 16.44 28.65 -1.52
N LEU A 9 16.90 28.59 -2.77
CA LEU A 9 17.84 27.57 -3.23
C LEU A 9 19.29 27.80 -2.78
N GLU A 10 19.65 28.99 -2.27
CA GLU A 10 21.02 29.31 -1.84
C GLU A 10 21.53 28.38 -0.73
N GLY A 11 20.63 27.95 0.17
CA GLY A 11 20.96 26.99 1.23
C GLY A 11 21.14 25.55 0.74
N ILE A 12 20.66 25.23 -0.46
CA ILE A 12 20.53 23.87 -1.02
C ILE A 12 21.41 23.66 -2.26
N LEU A 13 21.99 24.73 -2.82
CA LEU A 13 22.93 24.69 -3.94
C LEU A 13 24.27 24.07 -3.51
N ILE A 14 24.24 22.76 -3.33
CA ILE A 14 25.38 21.85 -3.13
C ILE A 14 26.21 21.86 -4.43
N PRO A 15 27.53 21.55 -4.39
CA PRO A 15 28.42 21.39 -5.56
C PRO A 15 27.95 20.42 -6.67
N ARG A 16 26.74 19.85 -6.58
CA ARG A 16 26.15 18.91 -7.54
C ARG A 16 24.77 19.36 -8.03
N TRP A 17 24.51 20.66 -8.08
CA TRP A 17 23.21 21.20 -8.51
C TRP A 17 22.79 20.72 -9.91
N LYS A 18 23.76 20.43 -10.79
CA LYS A 18 23.51 19.92 -12.15
C LYS A 18 22.79 18.56 -12.16
N ASP A 19 23.16 17.66 -11.26
CA ASP A 19 22.52 16.34 -11.13
C ASP A 19 21.05 16.48 -10.71
N ALA A 20 20.78 17.39 -9.76
CA ALA A 20 19.42 17.69 -9.32
C ALA A 20 18.60 18.39 -10.42
N PHE A 21 19.23 19.31 -11.16
CA PHE A 21 18.61 20.00 -12.29
C PHE A 21 18.21 19.03 -13.40
N GLU A 22 19.05 18.05 -13.74
CA GLU A 22 18.69 17.02 -14.71
C GLU A 22 17.47 16.20 -14.29
N VAL A 23 17.36 15.83 -13.01
CA VAL A 23 16.19 15.13 -12.46
C VAL A 23 14.95 15.99 -12.60
N ALA A 24 15.05 17.28 -12.28
CA ALA A 24 13.95 18.24 -12.43
C ALA A 24 13.54 18.41 -13.90
N VAL A 25 14.49 18.47 -14.84
CA VAL A 25 14.22 18.55 -16.28
C VAL A 25 13.50 17.29 -16.79
N ARG A 26 13.94 16.10 -16.37
CA ARG A 26 13.25 14.84 -16.72
C ARG A 26 11.83 14.81 -16.19
N TRP A 27 11.62 15.26 -14.95
CA TRP A 27 10.29 15.39 -14.37
C TRP A 27 9.43 16.41 -15.14
N ALA A 28 9.98 17.57 -15.47
CA ALA A 28 9.27 18.64 -16.16
C ALA A 28 8.86 18.23 -17.58
N LYS A 29 9.76 17.62 -18.36
CA LYS A 29 9.44 17.09 -19.69
C LYS A 29 8.33 16.04 -19.66
N ARG A 30 8.22 15.26 -18.57
CA ARG A 30 7.21 14.22 -18.40
C ARG A 30 5.84 14.77 -17.97
N ASN A 31 5.81 15.82 -17.15
CA ASN A 31 4.58 16.31 -16.52
C ASN A 31 4.05 17.62 -17.12
N LEU A 32 4.90 18.37 -17.83
CA LEU A 32 4.56 19.67 -18.41
C LEU A 32 4.70 19.57 -19.94
N PRO A 33 3.66 19.11 -20.66
CA PRO A 33 3.74 18.81 -22.10
C PRO A 33 3.99 20.03 -23.01
N ARG A 34 4.00 21.24 -22.43
CA ARG A 34 4.26 22.51 -23.14
C ARG A 34 5.60 23.15 -22.76
N ILE A 35 6.43 22.50 -21.94
CA ILE A 35 7.74 23.06 -21.61
C ILE A 35 8.65 22.99 -22.83
N THR A 36 9.12 24.14 -23.30
CA THR A 36 10.04 24.22 -24.44
C THR A 36 11.49 24.05 -23.96
N ALA A 37 12.37 23.65 -24.87
CA ALA A 37 13.81 23.58 -24.59
C ALA A 37 14.33 24.95 -24.12
N ASP A 38 13.91 26.04 -24.77
CA ASP A 38 14.30 27.40 -24.40
C ASP A 38 14.01 27.76 -22.93
N VAL A 39 12.88 27.28 -22.38
CA VAL A 39 12.52 27.53 -20.98
C VAL A 39 13.44 26.76 -20.02
N ILE A 40 13.83 25.54 -20.40
CA ILE A 40 14.77 24.72 -19.64
C ILE A 40 16.17 25.35 -19.69
N ASP A 41 16.64 25.72 -20.88
CA ASP A 41 17.95 26.34 -21.08
C ASP A 41 18.05 27.68 -20.33
N HIS A 42 16.97 28.47 -20.33
CA HIS A 42 16.90 29.71 -19.56
C HIS A 42 16.98 29.46 -18.04
N ALA A 43 16.30 28.43 -17.54
CA ALA A 43 16.39 28.06 -16.12
C ALA A 43 17.78 27.55 -15.74
N GLU A 44 18.44 26.77 -16.60
CA GLU A 44 19.82 26.32 -16.39
C GLU A 44 20.80 27.49 -16.32
N ALA A 45 20.66 28.46 -17.23
CA ALA A 45 21.49 29.66 -17.26
C ALA A 45 21.38 30.46 -15.96
N LEU A 46 20.16 30.67 -15.45
CA LEU A 46 19.93 31.42 -14.21
C LEU A 46 20.53 30.71 -12.98
N ILE A 47 20.42 29.40 -12.90
CA ILE A 47 21.01 28.63 -11.79
C ILE A 47 22.54 28.64 -11.88
N THR A 48 23.08 28.53 -13.10
CA THR A 48 24.53 28.60 -13.34
C THR A 48 25.10 29.95 -12.93
N GLU A 49 24.49 31.06 -13.37
CA GLU A 49 24.89 32.41 -13.01
C GLU A 49 24.86 32.63 -11.50
N ARG A 50 23.80 32.15 -10.81
CA ARG A 50 23.71 32.27 -9.35
C ARG A 50 24.76 31.41 -8.63
N ALA A 51 25.02 30.20 -9.11
CA ALA A 51 26.04 29.33 -8.54
C ALA A 51 27.45 29.91 -8.69
N GLU A 52 27.76 30.54 -9.82
CA GLU A 52 29.03 31.23 -10.06
C GLU A 52 29.19 32.48 -9.19
N ALA A 53 28.12 33.25 -8.99
CA ALA A 53 28.11 34.41 -8.08
C ALA A 53 28.44 33.98 -6.63
N LEU A 54 27.83 32.91 -6.14
CA LEU A 54 28.09 32.38 -4.79
C LEU A 54 29.54 31.88 -4.60
N LEU A 55 30.13 31.29 -5.65
CA LEU A 55 31.54 30.89 -5.63
C LEU A 55 32.49 32.10 -5.58
N THR A 56 32.13 33.19 -6.25
CA THR A 56 32.90 34.44 -6.28
C THR A 56 32.85 35.16 -4.93
N GLU A 57 31.65 35.34 -4.36
CA GLU A 57 31.47 35.98 -3.04
C GLU A 57 32.21 35.22 -1.93
N ARG A 58 32.22 33.89 -1.98
CA ARG A 58 32.93 33.06 -0.99
C ARG A 58 34.46 33.16 -1.09
N THR A 59 34.97 33.55 -2.26
CA THR A 59 36.40 33.73 -2.49
C THR A 59 36.87 35.11 -2.01
N GLU A 60 36.05 36.16 -2.17
CA GLU A 60 36.38 37.52 -1.74
C GLU A 60 36.39 37.70 -0.21
N VAL A 61 35.53 36.99 0.53
CA VAL A 61 35.50 37.07 2.01
C VAL A 61 36.75 36.45 2.67
N ARG A 62 37.59 35.72 1.93
CA ARG A 62 38.77 35.05 2.48
C ARG A 62 40.06 35.89 2.44
N GLU A 63 40.08 37.07 1.82
CA GLU A 63 41.30 37.90 1.70
C GLU A 63 41.51 38.96 2.79
N GLU A 64 40.58 39.16 3.73
CA GLU A 64 40.82 40.02 4.90
C GLU A 64 41.21 39.23 6.16
N VAL A 65 42.45 38.74 6.20
CA VAL A 65 43.11 38.39 7.47
C VAL A 65 43.98 39.58 7.91
N PRO A 66 43.72 40.20 9.07
CA PRO A 66 44.61 41.23 9.59
C PRO A 66 45.98 40.63 9.90
N GLN A 67 47.02 41.18 9.28
CA GLN A 67 48.41 40.81 9.57
C GLN A 67 48.72 41.04 11.07
N PRO A 68 49.29 40.07 11.78
CA PRO A 68 49.84 40.32 13.11
C PRO A 68 51.14 41.13 12.99
N THR A 69 51.14 42.30 13.63
CA THR A 69 52.32 43.16 13.80
C THR A 69 53.39 42.44 14.62
N VAL A 70 54.40 41.85 13.97
CA VAL A 70 55.58 41.31 14.66
C VAL A 70 56.73 42.33 14.60
N GLN A 71 57.15 42.77 15.78
CA GLN A 71 58.33 43.60 15.99
C GLN A 71 59.59 42.90 15.44
N LYS A 72 60.34 43.66 14.65
CA LYS A 72 61.64 43.31 14.09
C LYS A 72 62.64 43.10 15.22
N ASN A 73 63.26 41.92 15.28
CA ASN A 73 64.64 41.79 15.71
C ASN A 73 65.44 41.00 14.66
N ILE A 74 66.59 41.59 14.36
CA ILE A 74 67.54 41.28 13.30
C ILE A 74 68.33 40.01 13.66
N THR A 75 68.68 39.17 12.67
CA THR A 75 70.07 38.73 12.36
C THR A 75 70.12 37.58 11.32
N LEU A 76 70.78 37.89 10.20
CA LEU A 76 71.58 37.09 9.25
C LEU A 76 71.32 35.57 9.06
N GLN A 77 71.17 35.14 7.80
CA GLN A 77 72.20 34.49 6.94
C GLN A 77 71.54 33.99 5.64
N SER A 78 71.89 34.56 4.49
CA SER A 78 72.62 33.89 3.38
C SER A 78 72.03 32.55 2.90
N PHE A 79 71.56 32.47 1.65
CA PHE A 79 72.24 31.71 0.57
C PHE A 79 71.55 31.92 -0.80
N ARG A 80 72.37 31.77 -1.85
CA ARG A 80 72.16 32.06 -3.28
C ARG A 80 71.41 30.94 -4.03
N GLY A 81 70.86 31.29 -5.20
CA GLY A 81 70.67 30.38 -6.35
C GLY A 81 69.52 30.79 -7.26
N THR A 82 69.73 31.59 -8.32
CA THR A 82 69.87 31.20 -9.75
C THR A 82 68.57 30.68 -10.40
N LYS A 83 67.95 31.44 -11.32
CA LYS A 83 67.98 31.29 -12.82
C LYS A 83 67.26 30.01 -13.29
N ASP A 84 66.48 29.92 -14.36
CA ASP A 84 66.38 30.67 -15.62
C ASP A 84 65.15 30.13 -16.42
N LYS A 85 64.54 30.98 -17.27
CA LYS A 85 64.08 30.77 -18.68
C LYS A 85 63.07 29.66 -19.08
N SER A 86 61.91 30.04 -19.68
CA SER A 86 61.59 30.13 -21.14
C SER A 86 61.32 28.77 -21.82
N HIS A 87 60.43 28.49 -22.79
CA HIS A 87 59.64 29.12 -23.86
C HIS A 87 58.39 28.19 -24.07
N GLY A 88 57.24 28.51 -24.66
CA GLY A 88 56.93 29.19 -25.92
C GLY A 88 56.42 28.18 -26.99
N LEU A 89 55.39 28.57 -27.77
CA LEU A 89 54.81 27.99 -29.01
C LEU A 89 53.52 27.15 -28.83
N ASN A 90 52.34 27.53 -29.34
CA ASN A 90 51.87 27.83 -30.72
C ASN A 90 51.57 26.56 -31.54
N ILE A 91 50.32 26.38 -32.01
CA ILE A 91 49.90 25.98 -33.38
C ILE A 91 48.37 25.79 -33.49
N GLN A 92 47.84 26.22 -34.63
CA GLN A 92 46.49 26.27 -35.19
C GLN A 92 45.76 24.92 -35.46
N PRO A 93 44.44 24.96 -35.77
CA PRO A 93 43.64 23.81 -36.21
C PRO A 93 43.53 23.72 -37.75
N PRO A 94 43.03 22.59 -38.31
CA PRO A 94 42.51 22.56 -39.68
C PRO A 94 41.02 22.22 -39.79
N ALA A 95 40.50 22.53 -40.97
CA ALA A 95 39.12 22.62 -41.37
C ALA A 95 38.73 21.57 -42.44
N LYS A 96 37.41 21.30 -42.52
CA LYS A 96 36.54 21.04 -43.69
C LYS A 96 36.92 20.00 -44.75
N GLN A 97 35.95 19.13 -45.09
CA GLN A 97 35.66 18.73 -46.48
C GLN A 97 34.17 18.35 -46.66
N SER A 98 33.68 18.55 -47.88
CA SER A 98 32.29 18.52 -48.36
C SER A 98 32.24 17.77 -49.71
N VAL A 99 31.20 16.97 -50.01
CA VAL A 99 30.68 16.64 -51.38
C VAL A 99 29.26 16.03 -51.24
N ALA A 100 28.17 16.70 -51.71
CA ALA A 100 27.33 16.51 -52.94
C ALA A 100 26.61 15.13 -53.09
N THR A 101 25.27 14.99 -53.11
CA THR A 101 24.18 15.27 -54.10
C THR A 101 23.79 14.05 -54.97
N MET A 102 22.51 13.62 -54.92
CA MET A 102 21.60 13.01 -55.95
C MET A 102 20.46 12.25 -55.20
N THR A 103 19.17 12.65 -55.23
CA THR A 103 18.09 12.52 -56.25
C THR A 103 17.76 11.08 -56.69
N GLU A 104 16.49 10.65 -56.50
CA GLU A 104 15.62 9.76 -57.35
C GLU A 104 14.66 8.91 -56.46
N GLN A 105 13.36 9.24 -56.33
CA GLN A 105 12.16 8.75 -57.04
C GLN A 105 11.75 7.24 -56.87
N VAL A 106 10.53 7.07 -56.31
CA VAL A 106 9.37 6.26 -56.83
C VAL A 106 9.21 4.75 -56.44
N GLN A 107 7.90 4.37 -56.33
CA GLN A 107 7.21 3.07 -56.15
C GLN A 107 7.06 2.56 -54.70
N GLN A 108 5.88 2.45 -54.07
CA GLN A 108 4.54 1.93 -54.47
C GLN A 108 4.58 0.51 -55.07
N THR A 109 4.26 -0.49 -54.26
CA THR A 109 3.40 -1.63 -54.63
C THR A 109 2.76 -2.25 -53.40
N ASP A 110 1.43 -2.36 -53.45
CA ASP A 110 0.59 -3.29 -52.72
C ASP A 110 0.87 -4.75 -53.08
N SER A 111 0.53 -5.67 -52.17
CA SER A 111 -0.07 -7.01 -52.39
C SER A 111 0.14 -7.83 -51.10
N GLU A 112 -0.88 -8.06 -50.26
CA GLU A 112 -1.89 -9.13 -50.41
C GLU A 112 -1.33 -10.48 -50.86
N TRP A 113 -1.68 -11.52 -50.09
CA TRP A 113 -1.83 -12.97 -50.37
C TRP A 113 -1.51 -13.70 -49.05
N ALA A 114 -2.52 -14.00 -48.22
CA ALA A 114 -3.37 -15.19 -48.29
C ALA A 114 -2.65 -16.51 -47.89
N SER A 115 -3.05 -16.99 -46.70
CA SER A 115 -3.51 -18.36 -46.42
C SER A 115 -2.53 -19.55 -46.45
N SER A 116 -2.28 -20.07 -45.22
CA SER A 116 -2.45 -21.48 -44.78
C SER A 116 -1.53 -22.59 -45.36
N PRO A 117 -1.53 -23.84 -44.84
CA PRO A 117 -1.41 -24.32 -43.45
C PRO A 117 -0.50 -25.59 -43.32
N LYS A 118 -0.41 -26.15 -42.09
CA LYS A 118 0.00 -27.54 -41.75
C LYS A 118 1.49 -27.87 -42.05
N GLU A 119 2.21 -28.78 -41.41
CA GLU A 119 1.92 -30.00 -40.65
C GLU A 119 3.27 -30.36 -39.95
N GLN A 120 3.26 -30.79 -38.69
CA GLN A 120 3.57 -32.18 -38.31
C GLN A 120 5.03 -32.62 -38.49
N ARG A 121 5.74 -32.80 -37.35
CA ARG A 121 6.75 -33.85 -37.09
C ARG A 121 7.08 -33.83 -35.60
N GLN A 122 6.50 -34.73 -34.82
CA GLN A 122 6.99 -36.06 -34.47
C GLN A 122 8.27 -36.07 -33.61
N ALA A 123 8.05 -36.64 -32.43
CA ALA A 123 9.00 -37.04 -31.40
C ALA A 123 10.11 -37.98 -31.89
N HIS A 124 11.27 -37.91 -31.23
CA HIS A 124 12.05 -39.10 -30.89
C HIS A 124 13.00 -38.84 -29.71
N ARG A 125 12.89 -39.74 -28.71
CA ARG A 125 13.96 -40.47 -27.97
C ARG A 125 15.09 -39.60 -27.37
N GLY A 126 15.34 -39.55 -26.06
CA GLY A 126 15.35 -40.62 -25.07
C GLY A 126 16.69 -41.39 -25.09
N ARG A 127 17.62 -41.08 -24.16
CA ARG A 127 18.36 -42.07 -23.32
C ARG A 127 19.57 -41.47 -22.59
N LYS A 128 19.66 -41.87 -21.31
CA LYS A 128 20.83 -42.31 -20.52
C LYS A 128 21.84 -41.25 -20.07
N GLY A 129 21.93 -41.15 -18.74
CA GLY A 129 23.05 -40.56 -18.04
C GLY A 129 24.30 -41.45 -18.01
N VAL A 130 25.40 -40.81 -17.61
CA VAL A 130 26.70 -41.36 -17.19
C VAL A 130 27.31 -40.26 -16.29
N VAL A 131 27.42 -40.53 -14.98
CA VAL A 131 28.66 -40.71 -14.19
C VAL A 131 29.62 -39.50 -14.22
N LEU A 132 29.74 -38.90 -13.02
CA LEU A 132 30.72 -37.88 -12.62
C LEU A 132 32.16 -38.42 -12.65
N PRO A 133 33.13 -37.54 -12.89
CA PRO A 133 34.37 -37.53 -12.11
C PRO A 133 34.51 -36.22 -11.31
N GLU A 134 35.15 -36.38 -10.15
CA GLU A 134 35.53 -35.34 -9.21
C GLU A 134 36.70 -34.48 -9.73
N ASP A 135 36.83 -33.30 -9.15
CA ASP A 135 37.98 -32.39 -9.14
C ASP A 135 38.38 -31.67 -10.43
N GLU A 136 37.70 -30.57 -10.74
CA GLU A 136 38.33 -29.38 -11.35
C GLU A 136 37.81 -28.08 -10.72
N VAL A 137 38.74 -27.28 -10.21
CA VAL A 137 38.54 -25.94 -9.67
C VAL A 137 38.16 -25.01 -10.82
N PHE A 138 36.87 -24.72 -10.97
CA PHE A 138 36.39 -23.64 -11.83
C PHE A 138 36.40 -22.33 -11.03
N VAL A 139 37.23 -21.38 -11.48
CA VAL A 139 37.11 -19.97 -11.16
C VAL A 139 35.86 -19.49 -11.89
N GLU A 140 34.77 -19.29 -11.14
CA GLU A 140 33.53 -18.72 -11.65
C GLU A 140 33.79 -17.23 -11.93
N GLU A 141 34.03 -16.90 -13.19
CA GLU A 141 33.93 -15.54 -13.71
C GLU A 141 32.47 -15.11 -13.53
N VAL A 142 32.23 -14.30 -12.50
CA VAL A 142 30.94 -13.66 -12.26
C VAL A 142 30.73 -12.66 -13.39
N GLU A 143 30.02 -13.10 -14.44
CA GLU A 143 29.48 -12.22 -15.47
C GLU A 143 28.42 -11.34 -14.80
N GLU A 144 28.80 -10.11 -14.51
CA GLU A 144 27.96 -9.06 -13.92
C GLU A 144 26.86 -8.71 -14.94
N VAL A 145 25.73 -9.41 -14.86
CA VAL A 145 24.54 -9.09 -15.64
C VAL A 145 24.00 -7.75 -15.11
N GLU A 146 24.30 -6.67 -15.82
CA GLU A 146 23.65 -5.36 -15.65
C GLU A 146 22.13 -5.52 -15.80
N GLU A 147 21.41 -5.71 -14.69
CA GLU A 147 19.97 -5.57 -14.65
C GLU A 147 19.61 -4.11 -14.91
N GLN A 148 19.25 -3.81 -16.16
CA GLN A 148 18.67 -2.54 -16.53
C GLN A 148 17.43 -2.25 -15.65
N PRO A 149 17.35 -1.06 -15.02
CA PRO A 149 16.19 -0.69 -14.24
C PRO A 149 14.98 -0.56 -15.16
N ARG A 150 14.04 -1.51 -15.06
CA ARG A 150 12.75 -1.41 -15.73
C ARG A 150 11.99 -0.23 -15.13
N VAL A 151 11.95 0.86 -15.89
CA VAL A 151 11.22 2.08 -15.61
C VAL A 151 9.72 1.77 -15.52
N ILE A 152 9.17 1.84 -14.30
CA ILE A 152 7.72 1.72 -14.08
C ILE A 152 7.09 3.06 -14.50
N HIS A 153 6.28 3.02 -15.56
CA HIS A 153 5.45 4.14 -15.99
C HIS A 153 4.29 4.34 -15.00
N ASP A 154 4.38 5.31 -14.10
CA ASP A 154 3.18 5.82 -13.42
C ASP A 154 2.36 6.68 -14.39
N GLN A 155 1.24 6.13 -14.87
CA GLN A 155 0.11 6.86 -15.44
C GLN A 155 -0.88 7.16 -14.31
N ILE A 156 -1.25 8.42 -14.12
CA ILE A 156 -2.43 8.76 -13.33
C ILE A 156 -3.62 8.30 -14.17
N LEU A 157 -4.31 7.25 -13.72
CA LEU A 157 -5.48 6.73 -14.40
C LEU A 157 -6.55 7.82 -14.46
N THR A 158 -7.03 8.12 -15.66
CA THR A 158 -8.17 9.01 -15.84
C THR A 158 -9.42 8.39 -15.19
N ASN A 159 -10.42 9.21 -14.84
CA ASN A 159 -11.71 8.71 -14.33
C ASN A 159 -12.36 7.66 -15.25
N SER A 160 -12.16 7.77 -16.56
CA SER A 160 -12.63 6.78 -17.54
C SER A 160 -11.85 5.46 -17.47
N GLN A 161 -10.54 5.51 -17.23
CA GLN A 161 -9.73 4.31 -17.07
C GLN A 161 -10.02 3.63 -15.72
N LEU A 162 -10.23 4.40 -14.66
CA LEU A 162 -10.71 3.88 -13.37
C LEU A 162 -12.07 3.19 -13.51
N ALA A 163 -13.01 3.80 -14.24
CA ALA A 163 -14.32 3.19 -14.49
C ALA A 163 -14.21 1.84 -15.23
N ALA A 164 -13.40 1.76 -16.29
CA ALA A 164 -13.16 0.51 -17.00
C ALA A 164 -12.49 -0.55 -16.11
N LEU A 165 -11.57 -0.11 -15.23
CA LEU A 165 -10.93 -0.97 -14.25
C LEU A 165 -11.91 -1.47 -13.18
N PHE A 166 -12.97 -0.70 -12.87
CA PHE A 166 -14.06 -1.13 -11.98
C PHE A 166 -14.99 -2.14 -12.64
N ASP A 167 -15.37 -1.93 -13.91
CA ASP A 167 -16.22 -2.87 -14.65
C ASP A 167 -15.53 -4.23 -14.83
N GLU A 168 -14.21 -4.24 -15.09
CA GLU A 168 -13.41 -5.48 -15.18
C GLU A 168 -13.32 -6.19 -13.81
N LEU A 169 -13.31 -5.43 -12.72
CA LEU A 169 -13.17 -5.94 -11.35
C LEU A 169 -14.47 -6.56 -10.83
N ASP A 170 -15.59 -5.90 -11.03
CA ASP A 170 -16.92 -6.43 -10.70
C ASP A 170 -17.17 -7.74 -11.49
N ALA A 171 -16.72 -7.80 -12.75
CA ALA A 171 -16.79 -9.01 -13.56
C ALA A 171 -15.87 -10.14 -13.07
N GLU A 172 -14.68 -9.81 -12.53
CA GLU A 172 -13.76 -10.78 -11.95
C GLU A 172 -14.29 -11.34 -10.62
N GLU A 173 -14.85 -10.50 -9.74
CA GLU A 173 -15.51 -10.94 -8.50
C GLU A 173 -16.73 -11.82 -8.80
N GLU A 174 -17.54 -11.47 -9.81
CA GLU A 174 -18.66 -12.31 -10.24
C GLU A 174 -18.18 -13.67 -10.79
N ARG A 175 -17.07 -13.69 -11.54
CA ARG A 175 -16.46 -14.93 -12.03
C ARG A 175 -15.93 -15.80 -10.87
N GLU A 176 -15.22 -15.23 -9.90
CA GLU A 176 -14.74 -15.98 -8.72
C GLU A 176 -15.91 -16.57 -7.93
N ARG A 177 -17.01 -15.84 -7.75
CA ARG A 177 -18.21 -16.36 -7.08
C ARG A 177 -18.86 -17.51 -7.85
N LEU A 178 -18.91 -17.43 -9.18
CA LEU A 178 -19.44 -18.51 -10.01
C LEU A 178 -18.56 -19.76 -9.94
N GLU A 179 -17.24 -19.60 -9.93
CA GLU A 179 -16.30 -20.70 -9.78
C GLU A 179 -16.41 -21.35 -8.39
N ALA A 180 -16.47 -20.55 -7.32
CA ALA A 180 -16.69 -21.05 -5.96
C ALA A 180 -18.03 -21.78 -5.80
N ARG A 181 -19.09 -21.32 -6.49
CA ARG A 181 -20.38 -22.00 -6.53
C ARG A 181 -20.31 -23.32 -7.29
N ALA A 182 -19.62 -23.35 -8.43
CA ALA A 182 -19.44 -24.57 -9.22
C ALA A 182 -18.63 -25.63 -8.45
N ALA A 183 -17.62 -25.23 -7.68
CA ALA A 183 -16.83 -26.13 -6.84
C ALA A 183 -17.63 -26.75 -5.67
N ARG A 184 -18.75 -26.12 -5.26
CA ARG A 184 -19.62 -26.61 -4.17
C ARG A 184 -20.77 -27.49 -4.65
N GLU A 185 -21.07 -27.55 -5.96
CA GLU A 185 -22.08 -28.47 -6.48
C GLU A 185 -21.48 -29.88 -6.61
N PRO A 186 -21.99 -30.89 -5.88
CA PRO A 186 -21.54 -32.27 -6.08
C PRO A 186 -21.89 -32.72 -7.50
N PRO A 187 -21.05 -33.57 -8.13
CA PRO A 187 -21.32 -34.10 -9.45
C PRO A 187 -22.66 -34.84 -9.41
N LYS A 188 -23.61 -34.37 -10.22
CA LYS A 188 -24.86 -35.10 -10.47
C LYS A 188 -24.52 -36.34 -11.30
N ASP A 189 -24.22 -37.44 -10.61
CA ASP A 189 -24.09 -38.74 -11.24
C ASP A 189 -25.44 -39.15 -11.85
N SER A 190 -25.51 -39.04 -13.17
CA SER A 190 -25.97 -40.08 -14.10
C SER A 190 -27.01 -41.07 -13.57
N GLU A 191 -28.26 -40.63 -13.33
CA GLU A 191 -29.37 -41.58 -13.24
C GLU A 191 -29.76 -42.08 -14.63
N GLN A 192 -29.56 -43.38 -14.81
CA GLN A 192 -29.99 -44.15 -15.96
C GLN A 192 -31.49 -44.05 -16.18
N GLN A 193 -31.86 -43.78 -17.43
CA GLN A 193 -33.19 -44.01 -17.97
C GLN A 193 -33.62 -45.47 -17.71
N THR A 194 -34.67 -45.66 -16.91
CA THR A 194 -35.58 -46.80 -17.06
C THR A 194 -37.03 -46.33 -16.99
N SER A 195 -37.85 -47.03 -17.76
CA SER A 195 -39.13 -46.62 -18.30
C SER A 195 -40.34 -47.08 -17.49
N THR A 196 -41.30 -46.15 -17.28
CA THR A 196 -42.78 -46.33 -17.18
C THR A 196 -43.37 -47.09 -15.96
N PRO A 197 -44.72 -47.08 -15.75
CA PRO A 197 -45.54 -45.94 -15.33
C PRO A 197 -46.43 -46.29 -14.11
N ASN A 198 -46.83 -45.31 -13.30
CA ASN A 198 -48.19 -45.20 -12.73
C ASN A 198 -48.30 -43.98 -11.80
N GLN A 199 -49.15 -43.05 -12.21
CA GLN A 199 -49.68 -42.03 -11.32
C GLN A 199 -50.66 -42.70 -10.36
N THR A 200 -50.39 -42.61 -9.06
CA THR A 200 -51.43 -42.69 -8.03
C THR A 200 -51.26 -41.44 -7.17
N GLU A 201 -52.23 -40.56 -7.32
CA GLU A 201 -52.38 -39.30 -6.59
C GLU A 201 -52.75 -39.63 -5.15
N VAL A 202 -51.79 -39.50 -4.22
CA VAL A 202 -52.04 -39.57 -2.78
C VAL A 202 -51.91 -38.16 -2.22
N GLN A 203 -53.04 -37.57 -1.90
CA GLN A 203 -53.13 -36.32 -1.16
C GLN A 203 -52.61 -36.54 0.27
N VAL A 204 -51.51 -35.89 0.62
CA VAL A 204 -51.03 -35.80 2.01
C VAL A 204 -51.52 -34.47 2.57
N GLN A 205 -52.63 -34.54 3.32
CA GLN A 205 -53.04 -33.50 4.25
C GLN A 205 -52.02 -33.45 5.39
N VAL A 206 -51.22 -32.38 5.46
CA VAL A 206 -50.38 -32.09 6.63
C VAL A 206 -51.27 -31.51 7.71
N LEU A 207 -51.55 -32.36 8.68
CA LEU A 207 -52.17 -32.08 9.97
C LEU A 207 -51.31 -31.04 10.71
N ARG A 208 -51.88 -29.87 10.98
CA ARG A 208 -51.29 -28.86 11.87
C ARG A 208 -51.55 -29.29 13.31
N ASP A 209 -50.52 -29.78 13.98
CA ASP A 209 -50.56 -30.02 15.42
C ASP A 209 -50.49 -28.69 16.18
N ALA A 210 -51.40 -28.59 17.14
CA ALA A 210 -51.60 -27.46 18.03
C ALA A 210 -50.49 -27.42 19.10
N ILE A 211 -49.94 -26.22 19.29
CA ILE A 211 -49.07 -25.87 20.41
C ILE A 211 -49.98 -25.60 21.62
N PRO A 212 -49.78 -26.28 22.77
CA PRO A 212 -50.49 -25.95 24.00
C PRO A 212 -49.85 -24.74 24.69
N GLU A 213 -50.68 -23.80 25.10
CA GLU A 213 -50.31 -22.65 25.92
C GLU A 213 -49.87 -23.09 27.33
N PRO A 214 -48.88 -22.42 27.94
CA PRO A 214 -48.52 -22.67 29.33
C PRO A 214 -49.48 -21.97 30.31
N ASP A 215 -50.02 -22.79 31.20
CA ASP A 215 -50.91 -22.43 32.30
C ASP A 215 -50.40 -21.32 33.20
N GLU A 216 -51.30 -20.38 33.48
CA GLU A 216 -51.24 -19.42 34.58
C GLU A 216 -51.24 -20.16 35.93
N VAL A 217 -50.20 -19.95 36.73
CA VAL A 217 -50.22 -20.31 38.16
C VAL A 217 -50.34 -19.04 38.99
N GLU A 218 -51.58 -18.79 39.43
CA GLU A 218 -51.91 -17.86 40.49
C GLU A 218 -51.51 -18.39 41.89
N ALA A 219 -51.20 -17.43 42.75
CA ALA A 219 -51.44 -17.39 44.20
C ALA A 219 -50.50 -18.17 45.14
N LEU A 220 -49.92 -17.41 46.07
CA LEU A 220 -49.94 -17.52 47.55
C LEU A 220 -48.77 -16.63 48.05
N GLY A 221 -48.96 -15.53 48.78
CA GLY A 221 -49.86 -15.33 49.90
C GLY A 221 -49.09 -15.61 51.20
N SER A 222 -48.30 -14.65 51.69
CA SER A 222 -47.85 -14.62 53.08
C SER A 222 -47.54 -13.19 53.51
N GLU A 223 -48.53 -12.58 54.16
CA GLU A 223 -48.36 -11.48 55.11
C GLU A 223 -47.69 -12.02 56.38
N ASP A 224 -46.72 -11.30 56.94
CA ASP A 224 -46.48 -11.31 58.40
C ASP A 224 -45.85 -9.97 58.83
N PRO A 225 -46.22 -9.39 59.99
CA PRO A 225 -45.90 -8.01 60.37
C PRO A 225 -44.88 -7.88 61.52
N GLY A 226 -43.99 -6.88 61.42
CA GLY A 226 -43.30 -6.19 62.53
C GLY A 226 -42.29 -7.00 63.37
N PRO A 227 -41.42 -6.36 64.19
CA PRO A 227 -41.58 -5.04 64.80
C PRO A 227 -40.38 -4.07 64.69
N ASP A 228 -40.68 -2.86 65.12
CA ASP A 228 -39.83 -1.68 65.31
C ASP A 228 -38.47 -1.93 65.97
N VAL A 229 -37.37 -1.50 65.32
CA VAL A 229 -36.08 -1.24 65.98
C VAL A 229 -35.31 -0.11 65.26
N ASP A 230 -35.33 1.04 65.92
CA ASP A 230 -34.20 1.94 66.21
C ASP A 230 -33.69 2.92 65.14
N ASP A 231 -33.94 4.20 65.47
CA ASP A 231 -33.54 5.43 64.82
C ASP A 231 -32.03 5.65 64.98
N GLY A 232 -31.23 4.98 64.16
CA GLY A 232 -29.84 5.33 63.93
C GLY A 232 -29.73 6.19 62.68
N GLU A 233 -29.53 7.51 62.84
CA GLU A 233 -29.12 8.42 61.76
C GLU A 233 -27.77 7.96 61.16
N VAL A 234 -27.84 7.00 60.25
CA VAL A 234 -26.74 6.67 59.36
C VAL A 234 -26.77 7.75 58.29
N PHE A 235 -25.86 8.71 58.43
CA PHE A 235 -25.41 9.62 57.39
C PHE A 235 -25.44 8.89 56.04
N GLN A 236 -26.48 9.14 55.25
CA GLN A 236 -26.46 8.92 53.81
C GLN A 236 -25.48 9.96 53.28
N ASP A 237 -24.21 9.59 53.38
CA ASP A 237 -23.09 10.27 52.78
C ASP A 237 -23.41 10.32 51.28
N SER A 238 -24.00 11.45 50.92
CA SER A 238 -24.47 11.81 49.59
C SER A 238 -23.24 12.06 48.74
N SER A 239 -22.53 10.97 48.49
CA SER A 239 -21.59 10.80 47.41
C SER A 239 -22.39 10.59 46.12
N ASP A 240 -23.31 11.54 45.84
CA ASP A 240 -23.61 11.98 44.47
C ASP A 240 -22.32 12.62 43.94
N THR A 241 -21.38 11.71 43.74
CA THR A 241 -20.05 11.91 43.23
C THR A 241 -20.30 12.45 41.85
N PHE A 242 -19.94 13.72 41.65
CA PHE A 242 -19.77 14.40 40.36
C PHE A 242 -19.42 13.41 39.24
N LEU A 243 -20.43 12.78 38.64
CA LEU A 243 -20.29 12.06 37.38
C LEU A 243 -20.27 13.16 36.35
N GLY A 244 -19.08 13.73 36.16
CA GLY A 244 -18.81 14.58 34.99
C GLY A 244 -19.30 13.84 33.74
N PRO A 245 -19.71 14.58 32.69
CA PRO A 245 -20.23 13.98 31.47
C PRO A 245 -19.28 12.87 31.01
N GLU A 246 -19.83 11.67 30.81
CA GLU A 246 -19.06 10.50 30.41
C GLU A 246 -18.23 10.85 29.16
N PRO A 247 -16.92 10.54 29.14
CA PRO A 247 -16.06 10.95 28.04
C PRO A 247 -16.61 10.44 26.71
N GLU A 248 -16.57 11.31 25.69
CA GLU A 248 -17.09 11.02 24.35
C GLU A 248 -16.46 9.75 23.79
N ARG A 249 -17.30 8.76 23.49
CA ARG A 249 -16.89 7.48 22.91
C ARG A 249 -17.07 7.51 21.40
N PHE A 250 -15.99 7.27 20.68
CA PHE A 250 -16.00 7.08 19.24
C PHE A 250 -16.43 5.66 18.91
N LYS A 251 -17.08 5.51 17.75
CA LYS A 251 -17.49 4.22 17.21
C LYS A 251 -16.82 4.00 15.86
N VAL A 252 -16.70 2.73 15.49
CA VAL A 252 -16.26 2.32 14.16
C VAL A 252 -17.27 2.81 13.12
N ASN A 253 -16.77 3.40 12.03
CA ASN A 253 -17.58 3.80 10.89
C ASN A 253 -17.81 2.59 9.97
N CYS A 254 -19.00 2.02 9.99
CA CYS A 254 -19.34 0.85 9.18
C CYS A 254 -19.97 1.26 7.84
N HIS A 255 -19.31 0.92 6.74
CA HIS A 255 -19.82 1.16 5.40
C HIS A 255 -20.91 0.15 5.02
N SER A 256 -21.82 0.54 4.14
CA SER A 256 -22.93 -0.32 3.72
C SER A 256 -22.43 -1.57 2.99
N ASN A 257 -22.95 -2.75 3.33
CA ASN A 257 -22.74 -3.95 2.52
C ASN A 257 -23.51 -3.80 1.20
N THR A 258 -22.77 -3.66 0.10
CA THR A 258 -23.31 -3.43 -1.24
C THR A 258 -22.50 -4.24 -2.25
N GLN A 259 -23.13 -4.61 -3.35
CA GLN A 259 -22.44 -5.27 -4.46
C GLN A 259 -21.61 -4.28 -5.29
N LYS A 260 -21.95 -2.99 -5.27
CA LYS A 260 -21.23 -1.94 -5.99
C LYS A 260 -20.17 -1.30 -5.11
N LYS A 261 -19.36 -2.13 -4.43
CA LYS A 261 -18.38 -1.72 -3.41
C LYS A 261 -17.47 -0.62 -3.92
N LEU A 262 -16.91 -0.84 -5.11
CA LEU A 262 -16.00 0.10 -5.75
C LEU A 262 -16.65 1.46 -5.99
N THR A 263 -17.91 1.53 -6.39
CA THR A 263 -18.58 2.78 -6.75
C THR A 263 -19.13 3.53 -5.54
N VAL A 264 -19.69 2.78 -4.58
CA VAL A 264 -20.45 3.34 -3.45
C VAL A 264 -19.55 3.68 -2.27
N TRP A 265 -18.52 2.87 -2.01
CA TRP A 265 -17.63 3.16 -0.90
C TRP A 265 -16.73 4.35 -1.19
N ASP A 266 -16.60 5.20 -0.19
CA ASP A 266 -15.72 6.36 -0.20
C ASP A 266 -15.00 6.44 1.14
N LEU A 267 -13.85 7.10 1.17
CA LEU A 267 -13.02 7.22 2.36
C LEU A 267 -12.75 8.70 2.65
N VAL A 268 -13.46 9.24 3.63
CA VAL A 268 -13.21 10.58 4.17
C VAL A 268 -12.30 10.40 5.39
N VAL A 269 -11.12 11.02 5.37
CA VAL A 269 -10.14 10.90 6.45
C VAL A 269 -10.07 12.20 7.22
N GLU A 270 -10.46 12.13 8.49
CA GLU A 270 -10.62 13.31 9.36
C GLU A 270 -9.65 13.29 10.54
N LYS A 271 -8.90 12.20 10.73
CA LYS A 271 -8.06 11.99 11.91
C LYS A 271 -6.65 11.53 11.55
N LYS A 272 -5.71 11.75 12.49
CA LYS A 272 -4.27 11.51 12.31
C LYS A 272 -3.91 10.02 12.22
N TYR A 273 -4.63 9.18 12.95
CA TYR A 273 -4.46 7.73 12.95
C TYR A 273 -5.66 7.10 12.26
N LEU A 274 -5.39 6.26 11.28
CA LEU A 274 -6.40 5.64 10.45
C LEU A 274 -6.25 4.11 10.49
N ILE A 275 -7.31 3.40 10.84
CA ILE A 275 -7.42 1.95 10.68
C ILE A 275 -8.54 1.71 9.68
N ILE A 276 -8.23 1.04 8.57
CA ILE A 276 -9.23 0.59 7.61
C ILE A 276 -9.10 -0.91 7.40
N GLY A 277 -10.22 -1.59 7.20
CA GLY A 277 -10.21 -3.04 7.13
C GLY A 277 -11.54 -3.63 6.72
N ASP A 278 -11.61 -4.95 6.82
CA ASP A 278 -12.83 -5.70 6.55
C ASP A 278 -13.85 -5.68 7.71
N SER A 279 -14.91 -6.50 7.59
CA SER A 279 -16.00 -6.58 8.57
C SER A 279 -15.54 -6.88 10.00
N ASN A 280 -14.37 -7.48 10.20
CA ASN A 280 -13.88 -7.78 11.54
C ASN A 280 -13.65 -6.53 12.40
N LEU A 281 -13.39 -5.38 11.78
CA LEU A 281 -13.26 -4.13 12.53
C LEU A 281 -14.56 -3.71 13.21
N GLU A 282 -15.72 -4.19 12.75
CA GLU A 282 -17.02 -3.92 13.40
C GLU A 282 -17.10 -4.50 14.81
N SER A 283 -16.34 -5.57 15.10
CA SER A 283 -16.29 -6.19 16.43
C SER A 283 -15.48 -5.36 17.45
N ILE A 284 -14.82 -4.27 17.04
CA ILE A 284 -14.07 -3.39 17.94
C ILE A 284 -15.06 -2.55 18.78
N PRO A 285 -14.93 -2.55 20.13
CA PRO A 285 -15.82 -1.79 20.98
C PRO A 285 -15.60 -0.26 20.83
N PRO A 286 -16.54 0.56 21.32
CA PRO A 286 -16.34 2.01 21.36
C PRO A 286 -15.04 2.41 22.10
N TYR A 287 -14.34 3.41 21.58
CA TYR A 287 -13.00 3.79 22.03
C TYR A 287 -12.90 5.30 22.32
N PHE A 288 -11.85 5.72 23.04
CA PHE A 288 -11.71 7.11 23.53
C PHE A 288 -10.74 7.98 22.74
N ASN A 289 -9.95 7.39 21.84
CA ASN A 289 -8.92 8.13 21.11
C ASN A 289 -9.51 9.07 20.06
N GLN A 290 -9.48 10.37 20.34
CA GLN A 290 -9.99 11.43 19.46
C GLN A 290 -9.24 11.51 18.12
N ASN A 291 -7.96 11.14 18.08
CA ASN A 291 -7.12 11.17 16.89
C ASN A 291 -7.21 9.88 16.06
N LEU A 292 -8.03 8.91 16.48
CA LEU A 292 -8.18 7.63 15.80
C LEU A 292 -9.50 7.52 15.05
N GLN A 293 -9.40 7.21 13.77
CA GLN A 293 -10.51 6.84 12.89
C GLN A 293 -10.40 5.35 12.56
N ILE A 294 -11.53 4.64 12.65
CA ILE A 294 -11.64 3.24 12.25
C ILE A 294 -12.81 3.12 11.27
N ASP A 295 -12.53 2.65 10.06
CA ASP A 295 -13.54 2.40 9.04
C ASP A 295 -13.58 0.92 8.66
N SER A 296 -14.75 0.32 8.81
CA SER A 296 -15.04 -1.08 8.47
C SER A 296 -15.70 -1.15 7.09
N PHE A 297 -15.11 -1.92 6.19
CA PHE A 297 -15.61 -2.18 4.84
C PHE A 297 -16.00 -3.66 4.72
N PRO A 298 -17.28 -4.03 4.88
CA PRO A 298 -17.72 -5.43 4.92
C PRO A 298 -17.27 -6.22 3.68
N GLU A 299 -16.73 -7.42 3.90
CA GLU A 299 -16.16 -8.26 2.82
C GLU A 299 -15.02 -7.56 2.03
N GLY A 300 -14.35 -6.58 2.64
CA GLY A 300 -13.24 -5.85 2.05
C GLY A 300 -12.03 -6.76 1.74
N HIS A 301 -11.31 -6.43 0.67
CA HIS A 301 -10.00 -7.02 0.34
C HIS A 301 -9.00 -5.91 0.03
N PHE A 302 -7.70 -6.22 -0.03
CA PHE A 302 -6.66 -5.22 -0.31
C PHE A 302 -6.86 -4.47 -1.63
N ARG A 303 -7.47 -5.10 -2.64
CA ARG A 303 -7.82 -4.42 -3.89
C ARG A 303 -8.85 -3.31 -3.67
N HIS A 304 -9.80 -3.48 -2.75
CA HIS A 304 -10.72 -2.41 -2.36
C HIS A 304 -9.98 -1.27 -1.66
N ALA A 305 -9.07 -1.59 -0.73
CA ALA A 305 -8.25 -0.59 -0.07
C ALA A 305 -7.44 0.25 -1.08
N GLN A 306 -6.88 -0.40 -2.11
CA GLN A 306 -6.20 0.29 -3.21
C GLN A 306 -7.12 1.31 -3.89
N VAL A 307 -8.32 0.86 -4.30
CA VAL A 307 -9.29 1.71 -4.99
C VAL A 307 -9.76 2.86 -4.11
N LEU A 308 -10.02 2.62 -2.82
CA LEU A 308 -10.41 3.66 -1.86
C LEU A 308 -9.35 4.76 -1.77
N MET A 309 -8.08 4.38 -1.69
CA MET A 309 -6.95 5.32 -1.65
C MET A 309 -6.84 6.13 -2.94
N ASP A 310 -7.06 5.48 -4.09
CA ASP A 310 -6.95 6.11 -5.41
C ASP A 310 -8.12 7.04 -5.72
N LYS A 311 -9.31 6.72 -5.24
CA LYS A 311 -10.52 7.54 -5.40
C LYS A 311 -10.50 8.79 -4.54
N ARG A 312 -9.92 8.70 -3.35
CA ARG A 312 -9.86 9.82 -2.42
C ARG A 312 -9.28 11.02 -3.16
N VAL A 313 -9.94 12.18 -3.12
CA VAL A 313 -9.41 13.46 -3.64
C VAL A 313 -8.82 14.27 -2.49
N PRO A 314 -7.59 14.81 -2.59
CA PRO A 314 -7.01 15.57 -1.49
C PRO A 314 -7.84 16.85 -1.27
N GLN A 315 -8.29 17.08 -0.04
CA GLN A 315 -8.96 18.32 0.32
C GLN A 315 -7.93 19.33 0.85
N GLN A 316 -8.24 20.62 0.72
CA GLN A 316 -7.31 21.71 1.06
C GLN A 316 -6.97 21.74 2.55
N ASP A 317 -7.86 21.22 3.39
CA ASP A 317 -7.70 21.10 4.85
C ASP A 317 -7.49 19.64 5.28
N ASP A 318 -6.88 18.82 4.41
CA ASP A 318 -6.59 17.41 4.71
C ASP A 318 -5.73 17.29 5.97
N VAL A 319 -6.20 16.49 6.92
CA VAL A 319 -5.43 16.13 8.11
C VAL A 319 -4.17 15.36 7.71
N VAL A 320 -3.03 15.73 8.30
CA VAL A 320 -1.78 15.00 8.11
C VAL A 320 -1.88 13.67 8.84
N VAL A 321 -2.07 12.60 8.07
CA VAL A 321 -2.12 11.24 8.58
C VAL A 321 -0.71 10.79 8.95
N GLU A 322 -0.53 10.34 10.18
CA GLU A 322 0.75 9.89 10.73
C GLU A 322 0.89 8.36 10.66
N LYS A 323 -0.20 7.62 10.85
CA LYS A 323 -0.22 6.15 10.85
C LYS A 323 -1.46 5.63 10.13
N VAL A 324 -1.25 4.64 9.27
CA VAL A 324 -2.32 3.91 8.56
C VAL A 324 -2.17 2.42 8.83
N VAL A 325 -3.23 1.77 9.27
CA VAL A 325 -3.31 0.31 9.40
C VAL A 325 -4.26 -0.22 8.33
N LEU A 326 -3.78 -1.14 7.51
CA LEU A 326 -4.56 -1.83 6.47
C LEU A 326 -4.90 -3.26 6.94
N SER A 327 -6.02 -3.44 7.64
CA SER A 327 -6.48 -4.73 8.17
C SER A 327 -7.43 -5.43 7.20
N PHE A 328 -6.88 -5.93 6.09
CA PHE A 328 -7.61 -6.77 5.15
C PHE A 328 -6.92 -8.13 5.01
N GLY A 329 -7.60 -9.06 4.34
CA GLY A 329 -6.95 -10.25 3.78
C GLY A 329 -7.64 -11.56 4.09
N ILE A 330 -8.41 -11.66 5.18
CA ILE A 330 -9.12 -12.91 5.53
C ILE A 330 -10.15 -13.29 4.46
N ASN A 331 -10.74 -12.30 3.79
CA ASN A 331 -11.68 -12.52 2.68
C ASN A 331 -10.98 -13.04 1.41
N GLY A 332 -9.66 -12.90 1.29
CA GLY A 332 -8.85 -13.43 0.19
C GLY A 332 -8.21 -14.79 0.49
N ARG A 333 -8.62 -15.49 1.56
CA ARG A 333 -8.03 -16.77 1.99
C ARG A 333 -8.13 -17.91 0.96
N GLN A 334 -9.12 -17.85 0.08
CA GLN A 334 -9.31 -18.83 -0.99
C GLN A 334 -8.48 -18.49 -2.24
N ASN A 335 -7.95 -17.27 -2.31
CA ASN A 335 -7.21 -16.79 -3.46
C ASN A 335 -5.76 -17.26 -3.36
N LYS A 336 -5.16 -17.50 -4.52
CA LYS A 336 -3.73 -17.85 -4.60
C LYS A 336 -2.90 -16.74 -3.95
N SER A 337 -1.90 -17.15 -3.17
CA SER A 337 -1.01 -16.24 -2.44
C SER A 337 -0.42 -15.14 -3.31
N ASP A 338 0.00 -15.45 -4.55
CA ASP A 338 0.54 -14.48 -5.51
C ASP A 338 -0.44 -13.35 -5.86
N THR A 339 -1.72 -13.67 -6.06
CA THR A 339 -2.76 -12.66 -6.38
C THR A 339 -2.97 -11.76 -5.17
N THR A 340 -3.10 -12.34 -3.98
CA THR A 340 -3.32 -11.59 -2.75
C THR A 340 -2.10 -10.71 -2.44
N VAL A 341 -0.88 -11.21 -2.63
CA VAL A 341 0.36 -10.44 -2.47
C VAL A 341 0.40 -9.22 -3.40
N LYS A 342 0.07 -9.38 -4.69
CA LYS A 342 -0.01 -8.25 -5.62
C LYS A 342 -1.03 -7.21 -5.15
N SER A 343 -2.18 -7.65 -4.64
CA SER A 343 -3.20 -6.74 -4.13
C SER A 343 -2.73 -5.97 -2.88
N VAL A 344 -2.02 -6.60 -1.95
CA VAL A 344 -1.40 -5.92 -0.79
C VAL A 344 -0.40 -4.86 -1.25
N GLN A 345 0.49 -5.23 -2.19
CA GLN A 345 1.49 -4.31 -2.72
C GLN A 345 0.84 -3.10 -3.41
N GLY A 346 -0.23 -3.33 -4.17
CA GLY A 346 -1.03 -2.28 -4.80
C GLY A 346 -1.67 -1.35 -3.77
N ALA A 347 -2.26 -1.90 -2.72
CA ALA A 347 -2.84 -1.14 -1.62
C ALA A 347 -1.79 -0.26 -0.93
N ILE A 348 -0.66 -0.84 -0.51
CA ILE A 348 0.42 -0.10 0.15
C ILE A 348 0.98 1.01 -0.73
N ARG A 349 1.21 0.74 -2.02
CA ARG A 349 1.71 1.76 -2.96
C ARG A 349 0.74 2.93 -3.05
N SER A 350 -0.54 2.63 -3.15
CA SER A 350 -1.60 3.64 -3.24
C SER A 350 -1.75 4.43 -1.95
N THR A 351 -1.69 3.75 -0.79
CA THR A 351 -1.67 4.40 0.52
C THR A 351 -0.46 5.32 0.70
N LYS A 352 0.75 4.86 0.36
CA LYS A 352 1.97 5.69 0.45
C LYS A 352 1.95 6.87 -0.51
N ARG A 353 1.39 6.71 -1.70
CA ARG A 353 1.18 7.82 -2.64
C ARG A 353 0.19 8.84 -2.06
N ARG A 354 -0.83 8.37 -1.35
CA ARG A 354 -1.88 9.23 -0.77
C ARG A 354 -1.46 9.92 0.52
N PHE A 355 -0.71 9.23 1.35
CA PHE A 355 -0.21 9.68 2.64
C PHE A 355 1.31 9.49 2.68
N PRO A 356 2.09 10.35 1.99
CA PRO A 356 3.53 10.17 1.82
C PRO A 356 4.32 10.23 3.13
N TYR A 357 3.76 10.86 4.17
CA TYR A 357 4.38 10.98 5.49
C TYR A 357 3.88 9.94 6.50
N ALA A 358 2.85 9.16 6.15
CA ALA A 358 2.28 8.18 7.06
C ALA A 358 3.11 6.90 7.11
N GLN A 359 3.23 6.33 8.31
CA GLN A 359 3.70 4.95 8.49
C GLN A 359 2.56 3.99 8.18
N VAL A 360 2.76 3.13 7.18
CA VAL A 360 1.77 2.13 6.76
C VAL A 360 2.10 0.78 7.39
N TRP A 361 1.13 0.22 8.10
CA TRP A 361 1.22 -1.05 8.81
C TRP A 361 0.18 -2.04 8.30
N VAL A 362 0.57 -3.31 8.15
CA VAL A 362 -0.33 -4.41 7.80
C VAL A 362 -0.28 -5.45 8.93
N PRO A 363 -1.39 -5.68 9.66
CA PRO A 363 -1.42 -6.73 10.66
C PRO A 363 -1.20 -8.10 10.03
N LEU A 364 -0.46 -8.97 10.71
CA LEU A 364 -0.47 -10.39 10.36
C LEU A 364 -1.86 -10.95 10.67
N ILE A 365 -2.41 -11.70 9.73
CA ILE A 365 -3.78 -12.19 9.79
C ILE A 365 -3.83 -13.32 10.81
N ASN A 366 -4.54 -13.09 11.91
CA ASN A 366 -5.01 -14.15 12.80
C ASN A 366 -6.14 -14.93 12.11
N PHE A 367 -6.13 -16.25 12.23
CA PHE A 367 -7.14 -17.11 11.63
C PHE A 367 -7.39 -18.36 12.48
N SER A 368 -8.62 -18.89 12.39
CA SER A 368 -9.05 -20.05 13.18
C SER A 368 -8.30 -21.33 12.76
N SER A 369 -7.99 -22.17 13.75
CA SER A 369 -7.47 -23.51 13.53
C SER A 369 -8.52 -24.47 12.95
N ALA A 370 -9.77 -24.06 12.80
CA ALA A 370 -10.82 -24.83 12.13
C ALA A 370 -10.88 -24.61 10.60
N LEU A 371 -10.18 -23.61 10.06
CA LEU A 371 -10.17 -23.36 8.61
C LEU A 371 -9.61 -24.55 7.79
N PRO A 372 -10.02 -24.72 6.53
CA PRO A 372 -9.44 -25.70 5.61
C PRO A 372 -7.91 -25.54 5.49
N SER A 373 -7.20 -26.66 5.28
CA SER A 373 -5.73 -26.66 5.19
C SER A 373 -5.21 -25.73 4.10
N ASP A 374 -5.85 -25.72 2.94
CA ASP A 374 -5.45 -24.90 1.79
C ASP A 374 -5.61 -23.40 2.09
N GLU A 375 -6.70 -23.01 2.76
CA GLU A 375 -6.94 -21.63 3.17
C GLU A 375 -5.89 -21.18 4.19
N LYS A 376 -5.54 -22.05 5.15
CA LYS A 376 -4.46 -21.77 6.12
C LYS A 376 -3.11 -21.61 5.44
N GLU A 377 -2.77 -22.46 4.49
CA GLU A 377 -1.50 -22.38 3.76
C GLU A 377 -1.39 -21.06 2.97
N ASN A 378 -2.49 -20.63 2.33
CA ASN A 378 -2.57 -19.35 1.65
C ASN A 378 -2.36 -18.17 2.62
N LEU A 379 -3.03 -18.17 3.77
CA LEU A 379 -2.90 -17.13 4.79
C LEU A 379 -1.51 -17.11 5.44
N GLN A 380 -0.91 -18.28 5.69
CA GLN A 380 0.46 -18.41 6.18
C GLN A 380 1.47 -17.86 5.18
N SER A 381 1.31 -18.19 3.89
CA SER A 381 2.14 -17.66 2.80
C SER A 381 2.04 -16.14 2.70
N LEU A 382 0.83 -15.60 2.84
CA LEU A 382 0.59 -14.16 2.86
C LEU A 382 1.23 -13.48 4.07
N ASN A 383 1.05 -14.04 5.28
CA ASN A 383 1.69 -13.54 6.50
C ASN A 383 3.21 -13.57 6.41
N ALA A 384 3.80 -14.63 5.84
CA ALA A 384 5.23 -14.70 5.60
C ALA A 384 5.71 -13.59 4.65
N HIS A 385 4.94 -13.28 3.60
CA HIS A 385 5.24 -12.18 2.70
C HIS A 385 5.17 -10.81 3.41
N ILE A 386 4.12 -10.55 4.17
CA ILE A 386 3.93 -9.30 4.92
C ILE A 386 5.10 -9.10 5.89
N LYS A 387 5.40 -10.12 6.70
CA LYS A 387 6.49 -10.08 7.70
C LYS A 387 7.86 -9.78 7.09
N LYS A 388 8.13 -10.27 5.88
CA LYS A 388 9.42 -10.10 5.21
C LYS A 388 9.59 -8.73 4.55
N ASN A 389 8.52 -8.14 4.02
CA ASN A 389 8.62 -7.03 3.07
C ASN A 389 7.99 -5.71 3.54
N MET A 390 7.26 -5.70 4.65
CA MET A 390 6.37 -4.59 5.00
C MET A 390 6.45 -4.24 6.50
N GLY A 391 6.00 -3.05 6.86
CA GLY A 391 5.72 -2.73 8.27
C GLY A 391 4.54 -3.58 8.73
N PHE A 392 4.72 -4.40 9.76
CA PHE A 392 3.72 -5.36 10.21
C PHE A 392 3.44 -5.27 11.70
N ILE A 393 2.23 -5.67 12.08
CA ILE A 393 1.83 -5.86 13.48
C ILE A 393 1.77 -7.37 13.74
N PRO A 394 2.42 -7.90 14.78
CA PRO A 394 2.40 -9.34 15.07
C PRO A 394 0.98 -9.82 15.36
N PRO A 395 0.67 -11.11 15.13
CA PRO A 395 -0.65 -11.65 15.42
C PRO A 395 -0.92 -11.61 16.92
N LEU A 396 -2.20 -11.55 17.28
CA LEU A 396 -2.65 -11.75 18.66
C LEU A 396 -2.31 -13.19 19.10
N PRO A 397 -1.94 -13.43 20.37
CA PRO A 397 -1.76 -14.78 20.90
C PRO A 397 -3.01 -15.64 20.70
N GLU A 398 -2.81 -16.93 20.40
CA GLU A 398 -3.89 -17.87 20.10
C GLU A 398 -4.87 -18.01 21.28
N GLU A 399 -4.40 -17.86 22.53
CA GLU A 399 -5.27 -17.95 23.72
C GLU A 399 -6.26 -16.79 23.86
N LYS A 400 -6.08 -15.72 23.08
CA LYS A 400 -6.95 -14.53 23.08
C LYS A 400 -7.69 -14.34 21.76
N PHE A 401 -7.50 -15.26 20.82
CA PHE A 401 -8.07 -15.16 19.48
C PHE A 401 -9.19 -16.19 19.31
N GLU A 402 -10.42 -15.69 19.36
CA GLU A 402 -11.63 -16.48 19.18
C GLU A 402 -12.45 -15.93 18.01
N THR A 403 -13.00 -16.84 17.21
CA THR A 403 -13.90 -16.52 16.10
C THR A 403 -15.33 -16.93 16.44
N THR A 404 -16.29 -16.37 15.72
CA THR A 404 -17.68 -16.82 15.78
C THR A 404 -17.84 -18.20 15.12
N VAL A 405 -19.09 -18.67 15.04
CA VAL A 405 -19.46 -20.01 14.53
C VAL A 405 -18.99 -20.26 13.09
N ASP A 406 -18.70 -19.21 12.33
CA ASP A 406 -18.23 -19.31 10.95
C ASP A 406 -16.71 -19.38 10.78
N ASP A 407 -15.95 -19.42 11.88
CA ASP A 407 -14.49 -19.52 11.91
C ASP A 407 -13.74 -18.36 11.21
N VAL A 408 -14.44 -17.28 10.87
CA VAL A 408 -13.90 -16.16 10.09
C VAL A 408 -14.07 -14.84 10.83
N HIS A 409 -15.26 -14.58 11.39
CA HIS A 409 -15.54 -13.31 12.06
C HIS A 409 -15.05 -13.32 13.51
N TRP A 410 -14.51 -12.20 13.99
CA TRP A 410 -14.09 -12.05 15.37
C TRP A 410 -15.28 -11.98 16.33
N THR A 411 -15.15 -12.61 17.49
CA THR A 411 -16.02 -12.30 18.63
C THR A 411 -15.79 -10.86 19.11
N SER A 412 -16.71 -10.31 19.91
CA SER A 412 -16.53 -8.98 20.49
C SER A 412 -15.33 -8.92 21.43
N GLU A 413 -15.03 -9.99 22.16
CA GLU A 413 -13.83 -10.07 23.02
C GLU A 413 -12.55 -10.05 22.19
N THR A 414 -12.51 -10.81 21.08
CA THR A 414 -11.38 -10.79 20.15
C THR A 414 -11.20 -9.42 19.52
N GLY A 415 -12.28 -8.75 19.13
CA GLY A 415 -12.23 -7.38 18.61
C GLY A 415 -11.61 -6.40 19.60
N ALA A 416 -11.99 -6.48 20.88
CA ALA A 416 -11.38 -5.69 21.95
C ALA A 416 -9.89 -6.03 22.14
N ALA A 417 -9.55 -7.31 22.20
CA ALA A 417 -8.17 -7.76 22.38
C ALA A 417 -7.25 -7.38 21.22
N MET A 418 -7.73 -7.47 19.98
CA MET A 418 -7.03 -7.02 18.77
C MET A 418 -6.78 -5.52 18.82
N PHE A 419 -7.79 -4.74 19.22
CA PHE A 419 -7.69 -3.29 19.35
C PHE A 419 -6.66 -2.87 20.40
N ASP A 420 -6.70 -3.46 21.59
CA ASP A 420 -5.74 -3.21 22.66
C ASP A 420 -4.31 -3.58 22.24
N HIS A 421 -4.16 -4.72 21.57
CA HIS A 421 -2.88 -5.18 21.05
C HIS A 421 -2.29 -4.22 20.01
N TRP A 422 -3.09 -3.78 19.04
CA TRP A 422 -2.64 -2.85 18.01
C TRP A 422 -2.33 -1.47 18.56
N THR A 423 -3.18 -0.94 19.44
CA THR A 423 -2.98 0.38 20.06
C THR A 423 -1.74 0.41 20.95
N ALA A 424 -1.48 -0.65 21.71
CA ALA A 424 -0.26 -0.80 22.50
C ALA A 424 0.98 -0.91 21.60
N PHE A 425 0.93 -1.74 20.54
CA PHE A 425 2.06 -1.93 19.63
C PHE A 425 2.44 -0.63 18.89
N LEU A 426 1.44 0.10 18.42
CA LEU A 426 1.62 1.33 17.66
C LEU A 426 1.75 2.58 18.53
N ASN A 427 1.65 2.47 19.86
CA ASN A 427 1.59 3.59 20.80
C ASN A 427 0.54 4.64 20.38
N LEU A 428 -0.68 4.19 20.05
CA LEU A 428 -1.77 5.10 19.65
C LEU A 428 -2.33 5.90 20.85
N SER A 429 -2.07 5.42 22.07
CA SER A 429 -2.60 5.95 23.33
C SER A 429 -1.77 7.10 23.93
N ALA A 430 -0.61 7.42 23.35
CA ALA A 430 0.27 8.48 23.87
C ALA A 430 -0.02 9.83 23.18
N PRO A 431 -0.11 10.94 23.95
CA PRO A 431 -0.24 12.29 23.41
C PRO A 431 0.99 12.76 22.63
#